data_AF-A0A8C5WU82-F1
#
_entry.id   AF-A0A8C5WU82-F1
#
_cell.length_a   1.000
_cell.length_b   1.000
_cell.length_c   1.000
_cell.angle_alpha   90.00
_cell.angle_beta   90.00
_cell.angle_gamma   90.00
#
_symmetry.space_group_name_H-M   'P 1'
#
loop_
_entity.id
_entity.type
_entity.pdbx_description
1 polymer ?
#
loop_
_entity_poly.entity_id
_entity_poly.type
_entity_poly.pdbx_seq_one_letter_code
_entity_poly.pdbx_strand_id
1 'polypeptide(L)'
;SDAFSAISSPRLALATSSDSPTSCCFSYTKKKIPRNLVTDFYETNSRCSQPAVVFITRRKLLLCSNPAEKWVQDYVNYLKVNRTVSTTQAY
;
A
#
# COMPACT_ATOMS: atom_id res chain seq x y z
N SER A 1 -47.58 -11.16 26.70
CA SER A 1 -47.24 -11.43 25.29
C SER A 1 -46.43 -10.27 24.82
N ASP A 2 -45.13 -10.26 25.10
CA ASP A 2 -44.30 -9.06 24.94
C ASP A 2 -42.93 -9.49 24.44
N ALA A 3 -42.77 -9.49 23.12
CA ALA A 3 -41.48 -9.69 22.48
C ALA A 3 -40.97 -8.34 21.99
N PHE A 4 -40.13 -7.70 22.79
CA PHE A 4 -39.40 -6.49 22.42
C PHE A 4 -38.34 -6.79 21.36
N SER A 5 -38.52 -6.18 20.19
CA SER A 5 -37.55 -5.70 19.20
C SER A 5 -36.12 -6.27 19.24
N ALA A 6 -35.75 -7.04 18.21
CA ALA A 6 -34.38 -7.17 17.76
C ALA A 6 -34.21 -6.39 16.44
N ILE A 7 -33.78 -5.14 16.55
CA ILE A 7 -33.36 -4.33 15.40
C ILE A 7 -32.10 -4.99 14.85
N SER A 8 -32.21 -5.67 13.72
CA SER A 8 -31.07 -6.19 12.96
C SER A 8 -30.35 -5.01 12.30
N SER A 9 -29.56 -4.27 13.08
CA SER A 9 -28.63 -3.29 12.55
C SER A 9 -27.51 -4.01 11.81
N PRO A 10 -27.23 -3.70 10.52
CA PRO A 10 -26.03 -4.20 9.88
C PRO A 10 -24.83 -3.61 10.63
N ARG A 11 -24.04 -4.46 11.26
CA ARG A 11 -22.72 -4.08 11.79
C ARG A 11 -21.91 -3.57 10.60
N LEU A 12 -21.66 -2.27 10.54
CA LEU A 12 -20.57 -1.75 9.72
C LEU A 12 -19.31 -2.48 10.18
N ALA A 13 -18.74 -3.31 9.32
CA ALA A 13 -17.46 -3.93 9.55
C ALA A 13 -16.40 -2.81 9.56
N LEU A 14 -16.12 -2.30 10.75
CA LEU A 14 -14.99 -1.44 11.00
C LEU A 14 -13.74 -2.28 10.74
N ALA A 15 -13.02 -1.98 9.67
CA ALA A 15 -11.73 -2.62 9.38
C ALA A 15 -10.72 -2.16 10.44
N THR A 16 -10.72 -2.81 11.59
CA THR A 16 -9.71 -2.64 12.63
C THR A 16 -8.44 -3.37 12.18
N SER A 17 -7.57 -2.68 11.45
CA SER A 17 -6.25 -3.18 11.09
C SER A 17 -5.26 -2.79 12.20
N SER A 18 -5.16 -3.65 13.21
CA SER A 18 -4.32 -3.44 14.40
C SER A 18 -3.49 -4.68 14.73
N ASP A 19 -2.63 -5.09 13.81
CA ASP A 19 -1.49 -5.97 14.09
C ASP A 19 -0.42 -5.58 13.06
N SER A 20 0.72 -5.04 13.51
CA SER A 20 1.91 -4.60 12.74
C SER A 20 1.69 -4.49 11.22
N PRO A 21 1.61 -3.28 10.60
CA PRO A 21 0.86 -3.04 9.37
C PRO A 21 1.32 -3.98 8.25
N THR A 22 0.71 -5.15 8.21
CA THR A 22 0.77 -6.05 7.07
C THR A 22 -0.29 -5.46 6.16
N SER A 23 0.00 -4.27 5.64
CA SER A 23 -0.89 -3.51 4.77
C SER A 23 -0.96 -4.25 3.45
N CYS A 24 -1.79 -5.29 3.42
CA CYS A 24 -2.14 -5.98 2.20
C CYS A 24 -2.95 -5.03 1.33
N CYS A 25 -2.63 -5.03 0.05
CA CYS A 25 -3.41 -4.31 -0.94
C CYS A 25 -4.52 -5.22 -1.46
N PHE A 26 -5.76 -4.77 -1.33
CA PHE A 26 -6.93 -5.44 -1.92
C PHE A 26 -7.29 -4.87 -3.30
N SER A 27 -6.71 -3.73 -3.66
CA SER A 27 -6.90 -3.07 -4.94
C SER A 27 -5.66 -2.27 -5.33
N TYR A 28 -5.48 -2.08 -6.63
CA TYR A 28 -4.40 -1.28 -7.19
C TYR A 28 -4.90 0.08 -7.66
N THR A 29 -4.01 1.07 -7.60
CA THR A 29 -4.26 2.37 -8.20
C THR A 29 -4.33 2.20 -9.73
N LYS A 30 -5.43 2.64 -10.32
CA LYS A 30 -5.64 2.55 -11.78
C LYS A 30 -4.88 3.63 -12.54
N LYS A 31 -4.49 4.72 -11.87
CA LYS A 31 -3.82 5.86 -12.47
C LYS A 31 -2.34 5.83 -12.15
N LYS A 32 -1.50 6.01 -13.17
CA LYS A 32 -0.06 6.18 -12.98
C LYS A 32 0.20 7.38 -12.07
N ILE A 33 0.94 7.14 -10.99
CA ILE A 33 1.33 8.18 -10.04
C ILE A 33 2.45 9.00 -10.69
N PRO A 34 2.38 10.34 -10.72
CA PRO A 34 3.49 11.14 -11.22
C PRO A 34 4.73 10.94 -10.34
N ARG A 35 5.86 10.60 -10.96
CA ARG A 35 7.11 10.21 -10.28
C ARG A 35 7.59 11.23 -9.26
N ASN A 36 7.37 12.51 -9.55
CA ASN A 36 7.80 13.64 -8.72
C ASN A 36 7.16 13.61 -7.33
N LEU A 37 6.00 12.96 -7.19
CA LEU A 37 5.30 12.80 -5.92
C LEU A 37 5.76 11.58 -5.14
N VAL A 38 6.39 10.59 -5.78
CA VAL A 38 6.85 9.36 -5.13
C VAL A 38 8.19 9.63 -4.46
N THR A 39 8.26 9.35 -3.16
CA THR A 39 9.48 9.54 -2.36
C THR A 39 10.13 8.22 -1.99
N ASP A 40 9.32 7.19 -1.76
CA ASP A 40 9.80 5.89 -1.35
C ASP A 40 8.81 4.79 -1.75
N PHE A 41 9.20 3.54 -1.54
CA PHE A 41 8.34 2.39 -1.78
C PHE A 41 8.68 1.24 -0.84
N TYR A 42 7.71 0.36 -0.64
CA TYR A 42 7.90 -0.95 -0.04
C TYR A 42 7.04 -2.01 -0.72
N GLU A 43 7.45 -3.26 -0.61
CA GLU A 43 6.71 -4.41 -1.14
C GLU A 43 5.83 -4.98 -0.02
N THR A 44 4.61 -5.41 -0.35
CA THR A 44 3.73 -6.06 0.63
C THR A 44 4.28 -7.42 1.03
N ASN A 45 3.93 -7.88 2.22
CA ASN A 45 4.37 -9.19 2.70
C ASN A 45 3.81 -10.32 1.81
N SER A 46 4.60 -11.38 1.63
CA SER A 46 4.22 -12.64 0.97
C SER A 46 2.97 -13.32 1.58
N ARG A 47 2.58 -12.96 2.80
CA ARG A 47 1.35 -13.42 3.45
C ARG A 47 0.07 -12.85 2.80
N CYS A 48 0.20 -11.79 2.01
CA CYS A 48 -0.93 -11.22 1.28
C CYS A 48 -1.26 -12.09 0.07
N SER A 49 -2.54 -12.40 -0.15
CA SER A 49 -2.99 -13.16 -1.32
C SER A 49 -2.66 -12.49 -2.65
N GLN A 50 -2.40 -11.17 -2.62
CA GLN A 50 -2.03 -10.39 -3.79
C GLN A 50 -0.71 -9.66 -3.53
N PRO A 51 0.32 -9.87 -4.38
CA PRO A 51 1.57 -9.13 -4.28
C PRO A 51 1.37 -7.70 -4.77
N ALA A 52 1.83 -6.72 -3.99
CA ALA A 52 1.69 -5.32 -4.33
C ALA A 52 2.94 -4.51 -3.97
N VAL A 53 3.16 -3.45 -4.73
CA VAL A 53 4.14 -2.41 -4.40
C VAL A 53 3.39 -1.21 -3.86
N VAL A 54 3.70 -0.79 -2.64
CA VAL A 54 3.13 0.41 -2.03
C VAL A 54 4.09 1.56 -2.22
N PHE A 55 3.67 2.57 -2.97
CA PHE A 55 4.40 3.82 -3.09
C PHE A 55 4.03 4.78 -1.97
N ILE A 56 5.05 5.40 -1.37
CA ILE A 56 4.91 6.49 -0.42
C ILE A 56 5.09 7.79 -1.18
N THR A 57 4.10 8.68 -1.07
CA THR A 57 4.17 10.00 -1.68
C THR A 57 4.70 11.05 -0.72
N ARG A 58 5.11 12.23 -1.23
CA ARG A 58 5.51 13.40 -0.42
C ARG A 58 4.49 13.80 0.64
N ARG A 59 3.21 13.56 0.37
CA ARG A 59 2.10 13.80 1.33
C ARG A 59 1.91 12.66 2.34
N LYS A 60 2.87 11.73 2.42
CA LYS A 60 2.83 10.49 3.22
C LYS A 60 1.61 9.60 2.91
N LEU A 61 1.05 9.73 1.70
CA LEU A 61 -0.01 8.82 1.25
C LEU A 61 0.61 7.52 0.75
N LEU A 62 -0.02 6.40 1.13
CA LEU A 62 0.34 5.04 0.74
C LEU A 62 -0.55 4.63 -0.44
N LEU A 63 0.06 4.31 -1.58
CA LEU A 63 -0.65 3.96 -2.80
C LEU A 63 -0.23 2.58 -3.29
N CYS A 64 -1.17 1.63 -3.19
CA CYS A 64 -1.05 0.28 -3.73
C CYS A 64 -0.94 0.30 -5.26
N SER A 65 0.08 -0.37 -5.80
CA SER A 65 0.35 -0.43 -7.23
C SER A 65 0.68 -1.87 -7.64
N ASN A 66 0.27 -2.22 -8.87
CA ASN A 66 0.43 -3.57 -9.39
C ASN A 66 1.90 -3.80 -9.82
N PRO A 67 2.63 -4.79 -9.27
CA PRO A 67 4.00 -5.08 -9.67
C PRO A 67 4.15 -5.51 -11.15
N ALA A 68 3.06 -5.95 -11.78
CA ALA A 68 3.05 -6.34 -13.20
C ALA A 68 3.11 -5.13 -14.16
N GLU A 69 2.84 -3.92 -13.67
CA GLU A 69 2.84 -2.71 -14.49
C GLU A 69 4.27 -2.21 -14.75
N LYS A 70 4.58 -1.89 -16.02
CA LYS A 70 5.93 -1.45 -16.41
C LYS A 70 6.39 -0.20 -15.64
N TRP A 71 5.52 0.78 -15.48
CA TRP A 71 5.86 2.01 -14.77
C TRP A 71 6.15 1.79 -13.27
N VAL A 72 5.54 0.76 -12.66
CA VAL A 72 5.80 0.39 -11.26
C VAL A 72 7.20 -0.15 -11.13
N GLN A 73 7.59 -1.07 -12.03
CA GLN A 73 8.94 -1.63 -12.06
C GLN A 73 10.00 -0.55 -12.31
N ASP A 74 9.75 0.37 -13.24
CA ASP A 74 10.65 1.49 -13.54
C ASP A 74 10.88 2.37 -12.29
N TYR A 75 9.82 2.65 -11.52
CA TYR A 75 9.91 3.46 -10.29
C TYR A 75 10.64 2.72 -9.17
N VAL A 76 10.32 1.44 -8.96
CA VAL A 76 11.02 0.60 -7.99
C VAL A 76 12.51 0.56 -8.29
N ASN A 77 12.89 0.33 -9.56
CA ASN A 77 14.30 0.30 -9.96
C ASN A 77 14.99 1.64 -9.71
N TYR A 78 14.36 2.74 -10.12
CA TYR A 78 14.89 4.08 -9.87
C TYR A 78 15.11 4.36 -8.38
N LEU A 79 14.12 4.02 -7.54
CA LEU A 79 14.21 4.24 -6.09
C LEU A 79 15.22 3.30 -5.42
N LYS A 80 15.36 2.05 -5.89
CA LYS A 80 16.42 1.12 -5.44
C LYS A 80 17.80 1.69 -5.75
N VAL A 81 18.04 2.14 -6.97
CA VAL A 81 19.30 2.78 -7.37
C VAL A 81 19.59 4.01 -6.51
N ASN A 82 18.61 4.91 -6.35
CA ASN A 82 18.79 6.08 -5.48
C ASN A 82 19.15 5.69 -4.04
N ARG A 83 18.49 4.67 -3.47
CA ARG A 83 18.78 4.19 -2.10
C ARG A 83 20.19 3.62 -2.00
N THR A 84 20.66 2.89 -3.02
CA THR A 84 22.04 2.39 -3.06
C THR A 84 23.05 3.51 -3.17
N VAL A 85 22.80 4.51 -4.02
CA VAL A 85 23.66 5.69 -4.18
C VAL A 85 23.76 6.47 -2.87
N SER A 86 22.63 6.67 -2.17
CA SER A 86 22.61 7.31 -0.85
C SER A 86 23.38 6.53 0.23
N THR A 87 23.44 5.20 0.12
CA THR A 87 24.18 4.35 1.07
C THR A 87 25.68 4.36 0.78
N THR A 88 26.08 4.42 -0.50
CA THR A 88 27.50 4.56 -0.91
C THR A 88 28.08 5.96 -0.70
N GLN A 89 27.24 6.97 -0.43
CA GLN A 89 27.70 8.33 -0.14
C GLN A 89 27.94 8.59 1.35
N ALA A 90 27.84 7.54 2.18
CA ALA A 90 28.04 7.56 3.63
C ALA A 90 29.28 6.78 4.11
N TYR A 91 30.19 6.41 3.20
CA TYR A 91 31.49 5.82 3.49
C TYR A 91 32.57 6.58 2.71
#